data_AF-A0A7J7N6V1-F1
#
_entry.id   AF-A0A7J7N6V1-F1
#
_cell.length_a   1.000
_cell.length_b   1.000
_cell.length_c   1.000
_cell.angle_alpha   90.00
_cell.angle_beta   90.00
_cell.angle_gamma   90.00
#
_symmetry.space_group_name_H-M   'P 1'
#
loop_
_entity.id
_entity.type
_entity.pdbx_description
1 polymer ?
#
loop_
_entity_poly.entity_id
_entity_poly.type
_entity_poly.pdbx_seq_one_letter_code
_entity_poly.pdbx_strand_id
1 'polypeptide(L)'
;MEMDRMYDSVNLLLSLQSENGRLSTWEPATAHEWLEVLNPTEFFQDIVIEHEYLESTASTIQTLAVFMKLYPGYQKKEIEAFIAKAVCYLENQQMLDGSWYGCWGICFIYGTWFALRGLAAAGKNCNNSLTVRKVSEFLLSTQLASGG
;
A
#
# COMPACT_ATOMS: atom_id res chain seq x y z
N MET A 1 -13.11 -26.59 0.66
CA MET A 1 -11.94 -26.64 1.55
C MET A 1 -10.83 -25.68 1.11
N GLU A 2 -10.35 -25.71 -0.13
CA GLU A 2 -9.34 -24.73 -0.60
C GLU A 2 -9.94 -23.34 -0.89
N MET A 3 -11.12 -23.28 -1.51
CA MET A 3 -11.83 -22.00 -1.74
C MET A 3 -12.21 -21.28 -0.44
N ASP A 4 -12.68 -22.04 0.56
CA ASP A 4 -13.08 -21.46 1.85
C ASP A 4 -11.90 -20.76 2.53
N ARG A 5 -10.69 -21.32 2.45
CA ARG A 5 -9.46 -20.70 2.99
C ARG A 5 -9.08 -19.41 2.26
N MET A 6 -9.32 -19.33 0.95
CA MET A 6 -9.09 -18.09 0.19
C MET A 6 -10.06 -17.00 0.62
N TYR A 7 -11.33 -17.35 0.84
CA TYR A 7 -12.35 -16.44 1.35
C TYR A 7 -12.02 -15.97 2.77
N ASP A 8 -11.60 -16.87 3.66
CA ASP A 8 -11.14 -16.52 5.01
C ASP A 8 -9.95 -15.57 4.98
N SER A 9 -9.00 -15.77 4.05
CA SER A 9 -7.84 -14.90 3.88
C SER A 9 -8.24 -13.50 3.41
N VAL A 10 -9.20 -13.40 2.49
CA VAL A 10 -9.76 -12.10 2.04
C VAL A 10 -10.51 -11.41 3.17
N ASN A 11 -11.29 -12.14 3.96
CA ASN A 11 -11.97 -11.60 5.13
C ASN A 11 -10.99 -11.04 6.15
N LEU A 12 -9.89 -11.75 6.40
CA LEU A 12 -8.82 -11.28 7.27
C LEU A 12 -8.24 -9.95 6.74
N LEU A 13 -7.85 -9.89 5.47
CA LEU A 13 -7.33 -8.65 4.87
C LEU A 13 -8.31 -7.49 4.96
N LEU A 14 -9.60 -7.72 4.67
CA LEU A 14 -10.63 -6.69 4.77
C LEU A 14 -10.90 -6.27 6.21
N SER A 15 -10.70 -7.15 7.21
CA SER A 15 -10.87 -6.82 8.63
C SER A 15 -9.75 -5.94 9.20
N LEU A 16 -8.58 -5.93 8.56
CA LEU A 16 -7.42 -5.12 8.97
C LEU A 16 -7.47 -3.69 8.43
N GLN A 17 -8.35 -3.39 7.47
CA GLN A 17 -8.41 -2.08 6.85
C GLN A 17 -8.91 -1.01 7.84
N SER A 18 -8.34 0.19 7.77
CA SER A 18 -8.93 1.35 8.42
C SER A 18 -10.07 1.96 7.62
N GLU A 19 -10.77 2.93 8.22
CA GLU A 19 -11.85 3.68 7.54
C GLU A 19 -11.40 4.32 6.21
N ASN A 20 -10.12 4.68 6.13
CA ASN A 20 -9.48 5.30 4.97
C ASN A 20 -8.94 4.29 3.94
N GLY A 21 -9.19 2.99 4.11
CA GLY A 21 -8.76 1.93 3.21
C GLY A 21 -7.26 1.69 3.20
N ARG A 22 -6.60 1.96 4.33
CA ARG A 22 -5.19 1.72 4.54
C ARG A 22 -5.01 0.47 5.38
N LEU A 23 -3.85 -0.15 5.27
CA LEU A 23 -3.53 -1.38 5.98
C LEU A 23 -2.25 -1.23 6.79
N SER A 24 -2.36 -1.69 8.02
CA SER A 24 -1.26 -2.00 8.90
C SER A 24 -0.62 -3.36 8.58
N THR A 25 0.36 -3.76 9.39
CA THR A 25 1.13 -4.98 9.18
C THR A 25 0.51 -6.18 9.88
N TRP A 26 0.12 -6.02 11.15
CA TRP A 26 -0.25 -7.16 11.99
C TRP A 26 -1.70 -7.10 12.50
N GLU A 27 -2.14 -5.92 12.93
CA GLU A 27 -3.45 -5.71 13.55
C GLU A 27 -4.02 -4.34 13.18
N PRO A 28 -5.33 -4.09 13.33
CA PRO A 28 -5.87 -2.77 13.01
C PRO A 28 -5.21 -1.67 13.84
N ALA A 29 -4.72 -0.62 13.17
CA ALA A 29 -4.10 0.55 13.79
C ALA A 29 -5.15 1.42 14.51
N THR A 30 -5.53 1.03 15.73
CA THR A 30 -6.59 1.70 16.53
C THR A 30 -6.06 2.70 17.56
N ALA A 31 -4.77 2.60 17.88
CA ALA A 31 -4.12 3.47 18.85
C ALA A 31 -3.86 4.86 18.26
N HIS A 32 -3.81 5.88 19.12
CA HIS A 32 -3.59 7.26 18.69
C HIS A 32 -2.10 7.57 18.52
N GLU A 33 -1.74 8.31 17.46
CA GLU A 33 -0.36 8.71 17.14
C GLU A 33 0.40 9.37 18.30
N TRP A 34 -0.28 10.13 19.17
CA TRP A 34 0.38 10.80 20.30
C TRP A 34 1.02 9.83 21.29
N LEU A 35 0.62 8.55 21.30
CA LEU A 35 1.25 7.53 22.14
C LEU A 35 2.71 7.29 21.77
N GLU A 36 3.15 7.64 20.57
CA GLU A 36 4.57 7.60 20.18
C GLU A 36 5.46 8.52 21.03
N VAL A 37 4.89 9.54 21.70
CA VAL A 37 5.62 10.35 22.70
C VAL A 37 6.11 9.51 23.87
N LEU A 38 5.48 8.36 24.11
CA LEU A 38 5.86 7.42 25.17
C LEU A 38 6.96 6.45 24.75
N ASN A 39 7.50 6.57 23.53
CA ASN A 39 8.58 5.71 23.04
C ASN A 39 9.81 5.87 23.95
N PRO A 40 10.19 4.82 24.70
CA PRO A 40 11.32 4.89 25.62
C PRO A 40 12.66 4.62 24.91
N THR A 41 12.65 4.27 23.62
CA THR A 41 13.86 3.95 22.85
C THR A 41 14.35 5.18 22.12
N GLU A 42 15.67 5.43 22.17
CA GLU A 42 16.26 6.63 21.57
C GLU A 42 16.68 6.45 20.10
N PHE A 43 16.70 5.21 19.61
CA PHE A 43 17.28 4.85 18.31
C PHE A 43 16.28 4.24 17.31
N PHE A 44 15.04 4.01 17.73
CA PHE A 44 13.94 3.59 16.85
C PHE A 44 12.80 4.58 16.90
N GLN A 45 12.13 4.77 15.77
CA GLN A 45 10.96 5.62 15.63
C GLN A 45 9.75 4.76 15.26
N ASP A 46 8.54 5.22 15.60
CA ASP A 46 7.26 4.64 15.17
C ASP A 46 7.09 3.17 15.61
N ILE A 47 7.37 2.89 16.89
CA ILE A 47 7.39 1.52 17.45
C ILE A 47 6.35 1.26 18.55
N VAL A 48 5.70 2.30 19.06
CA VAL A 48 4.77 2.18 20.21
C VAL A 48 3.41 1.69 19.74
N ILE A 49 2.97 2.14 18.57
CA ILE A 49 1.70 1.77 17.98
C ILE A 49 1.88 1.08 16.63
N GLU A 50 0.84 0.37 16.22
CA GLU A 50 0.75 -0.13 14.86
C GLU A 50 0.42 1.03 13.91
N HIS A 51 1.18 1.11 12.81
CA HIS A 51 1.01 2.13 11.78
C HIS A 51 0.44 1.54 10.50
N GLU A 52 -0.14 2.40 9.69
CA GLU A 52 -0.61 2.05 8.36
C GLU A 52 0.51 2.26 7.35
N TYR A 53 0.79 1.24 6.54
CA TYR A 53 1.92 1.23 5.62
C TYR A 53 1.49 1.18 4.17
N LEU A 54 2.25 1.92 3.35
CA LEU A 54 2.10 1.93 1.90
C LEU A 54 2.28 0.54 1.31
N GLU A 55 3.27 -0.21 1.79
CA GLU A 55 3.63 -1.52 1.25
C GLU A 55 2.55 -2.56 1.51
N SER A 56 2.01 -2.62 2.73
CA SER A 56 0.91 -3.52 3.11
C SER A 56 -0.35 -3.19 2.31
N THR A 57 -0.64 -1.89 2.14
CA THR A 57 -1.78 -1.41 1.37
C THR A 57 -1.66 -1.78 -0.11
N ALA A 58 -0.51 -1.47 -0.74
CA ALA A 58 -0.27 -1.75 -2.16
C ALA A 58 -0.21 -3.25 -2.47
N SER A 59 0.34 -4.06 -1.57
CA SER A 59 0.35 -5.53 -1.69
C SER A 59 -1.06 -6.09 -1.66
N THR A 60 -1.91 -5.57 -0.78
CA THR A 60 -3.30 -6.03 -0.67
C THR A 60 -4.13 -5.65 -1.88
N ILE A 61 -3.91 -4.46 -2.47
CA ILE A 61 -4.52 -4.13 -3.78
C ILE A 61 -4.17 -5.19 -4.82
N GLN A 62 -2.89 -5.56 -4.94
CA GLN A 62 -2.45 -6.58 -5.91
C GLN A 62 -3.15 -7.93 -5.66
N THR A 63 -3.14 -8.39 -4.41
CA THR A 63 -3.76 -9.65 -4.00
C THR A 63 -5.25 -9.66 -4.33
N LEU A 64 -5.97 -8.62 -3.93
CA LEU A 64 -7.42 -8.53 -4.13
C LEU A 64 -7.78 -8.35 -5.61
N ALA A 65 -6.99 -7.62 -6.38
CA ALA A 65 -7.20 -7.49 -7.83
C ALA A 65 -7.05 -8.83 -8.56
N VAL A 66 -6.10 -9.68 -8.14
CA VAL A 66 -5.97 -11.06 -8.66
C VAL A 66 -7.13 -11.92 -8.17
N PHE A 67 -7.48 -11.85 -6.88
CA PHE A 67 -8.57 -12.60 -6.29
C PHE A 67 -9.90 -12.32 -7.01
N MET A 68 -10.23 -11.06 -7.31
CA MET A 68 -11.45 -10.68 -8.04
C MET A 68 -11.53 -11.28 -9.45
N LYS A 69 -10.39 -11.53 -10.11
CA LYS A 69 -10.36 -12.18 -11.43
C LYS A 69 -10.68 -13.67 -11.32
N LEU A 70 -10.25 -14.31 -10.24
CA LEU A 70 -10.46 -15.74 -9.99
C LEU A 70 -11.85 -16.01 -9.38
N TYR A 71 -12.35 -15.10 -8.55
CA TYR A 71 -13.59 -15.24 -7.76
C TYR A 71 -14.48 -13.99 -7.86
N PRO A 72 -15.01 -13.66 -9.06
CA PRO A 72 -15.67 -12.37 -9.32
C PRO A 72 -16.97 -12.11 -8.54
N GLY A 73 -17.55 -13.14 -7.92
CA GLY A 73 -18.80 -13.04 -7.17
C GLY A 73 -18.64 -12.81 -5.66
N TYR A 74 -17.44 -13.03 -5.08
CA TYR A 74 -17.24 -12.98 -3.64
C TYR A 74 -16.89 -11.57 -3.17
N GLN A 75 -17.74 -10.96 -2.33
CA GLN A 75 -17.54 -9.63 -1.71
C GLN A 75 -17.03 -8.55 -2.67
N LYS A 76 -17.54 -8.58 -3.90
CA LYS A 76 -17.04 -7.74 -4.99
C LYS A 76 -17.11 -6.25 -4.62
N LYS A 77 -18.22 -5.81 -4.01
CA LYS A 77 -18.47 -4.40 -3.70
C LYS A 77 -17.52 -3.89 -2.61
N GLU A 78 -17.31 -4.71 -1.59
CA GLU A 78 -16.45 -4.42 -0.46
C GLU A 78 -14.98 -4.33 -0.91
N ILE A 79 -14.56 -5.26 -1.77
CA ILE A 79 -13.21 -5.24 -2.36
C ILE A 79 -13.02 -4.03 -3.28
N GLU A 80 -13.98 -3.71 -4.14
CA GLU A 80 -13.90 -2.53 -5.02
C GLU A 80 -13.82 -1.23 -4.20
N ALA A 81 -14.60 -1.14 -3.11
CA ALA A 81 -14.56 0.01 -2.20
C ALA A 81 -13.21 0.13 -1.49
N PHE A 82 -12.65 -0.98 -1.01
CA PHE A 82 -11.31 -1.01 -0.42
C PHE A 82 -10.26 -0.55 -1.44
N ILE A 83 -10.23 -1.12 -2.64
CA ILE A 83 -9.23 -0.77 -3.68
C ILE A 83 -9.31 0.72 -4.03
N ALA A 84 -10.52 1.27 -4.17
CA ALA A 84 -10.70 2.69 -4.48
C ALA A 84 -10.09 3.62 -3.40
N LYS A 85 -10.33 3.30 -2.12
CA LYS A 85 -9.77 4.05 -0.98
C LYS A 85 -8.26 3.89 -0.90
N ALA A 86 -7.77 2.66 -1.03
CA ALA A 86 -6.35 2.33 -0.99
C ALA A 86 -5.57 3.05 -2.11
N VAL A 87 -6.12 3.11 -3.32
CA VAL A 87 -5.55 3.89 -4.44
C VAL A 87 -5.47 5.37 -4.10
N CYS A 88 -6.54 5.96 -3.54
CA CYS A 88 -6.54 7.35 -3.13
C CYS A 88 -5.44 7.63 -2.09
N TYR A 89 -5.27 6.72 -1.12
CA TYR A 89 -4.16 6.80 -0.16
C TYR A 89 -2.80 6.78 -0.85
N LEU A 90 -2.53 5.82 -1.74
CA LEU A 90 -1.27 5.75 -2.47
C LEU A 90 -1.00 7.03 -3.28
N GLU A 91 -2.01 7.56 -3.96
CA GLU A 91 -1.87 8.81 -4.72
C GLU A 91 -1.57 10.02 -3.80
N ASN A 92 -2.14 10.06 -2.60
CA ASN A 92 -1.92 11.14 -1.62
C ASN A 92 -0.60 11.04 -0.86
N GLN A 93 0.01 9.84 -0.76
CA GLN A 93 1.32 9.65 -0.13
C GLN A 93 2.50 9.92 -1.08
N GLN A 94 2.24 10.20 -2.37
CA GLN A 94 3.30 10.48 -3.32
C GLN A 94 4.00 11.79 -2.94
N MET A 95 5.33 11.74 -2.89
CA MET A 95 6.16 12.91 -2.62
C MET A 95 6.22 13.85 -3.83
N LEU A 96 6.69 15.08 -3.61
CA LEU A 96 6.77 16.10 -4.66
C LEU A 96 7.67 15.70 -5.82
N ASP A 97 8.73 14.93 -5.55
CA ASP A 97 9.66 14.40 -6.55
C ASP A 97 9.10 13.20 -7.33
N GLY A 98 7.92 12.69 -6.95
CA GLY A 98 7.27 11.54 -7.56
C GLY A 98 7.52 10.21 -6.87
N SER A 99 8.36 10.16 -5.83
CA SER A 99 8.69 8.94 -5.09
C SER A 99 7.69 8.65 -3.95
N TRP A 100 7.85 7.48 -3.33
CA TRP A 100 7.24 7.15 -2.03
C TRP A 100 8.31 6.66 -1.07
N TYR A 101 8.18 7.06 0.19
CA TYR A 101 9.01 6.57 1.27
C TYR A 101 8.70 5.10 1.58
N GLY A 102 9.73 4.28 1.70
CA GLY A 102 9.61 2.88 2.13
C GLY A 102 9.95 2.74 3.61
N CYS A 103 9.07 2.10 4.38
CA CYS A 103 9.25 1.87 5.82
C CYS A 103 9.88 0.49 6.09
N TRP A 104 9.61 -0.49 5.22
CA TRP A 104 10.07 -1.88 5.40
C TRP A 104 11.28 -2.25 4.53
N GLY A 105 11.79 -1.31 3.73
CA GLY A 105 12.95 -1.50 2.86
C GLY A 105 13.58 -0.16 2.49
N ILE A 106 14.83 -0.18 2.01
CA ILE A 106 15.64 1.02 1.78
C ILE A 106 15.49 1.51 0.33
N CYS A 107 15.06 2.74 0.07
CA CYS A 107 14.01 3.45 0.80
C CYS A 107 13.00 3.91 -0.25
N PHE A 108 13.35 4.93 -1.03
CA PHE A 108 12.47 5.49 -2.04
C PHE A 108 12.23 4.58 -3.24
N ILE A 109 13.25 3.88 -3.75
CA ILE A 109 13.08 2.91 -4.84
C ILE A 109 12.15 1.78 -4.38
N TYR A 110 12.32 1.31 -3.15
CA TYR A 110 11.50 0.25 -2.55
C TYR A 110 10.03 0.67 -2.40
N GLY A 111 9.76 1.78 -1.71
CA GLY A 111 8.39 2.30 -1.56
C GLY A 111 7.72 2.59 -2.90
N THR A 112 8.46 3.23 -3.81
CA THR A 112 7.99 3.53 -5.18
C THR A 112 7.62 2.28 -5.96
N TRP A 113 8.41 1.21 -5.85
CA TRP A 113 8.10 -0.06 -6.49
C TRP A 113 6.76 -0.65 -5.99
N PHE A 114 6.54 -0.68 -4.68
CA PHE A 114 5.26 -1.15 -4.10
C PHE A 114 4.09 -0.30 -4.58
N ALA A 115 4.19 1.03 -4.47
CA ALA A 115 3.15 1.95 -4.90
C ALA A 115 2.78 1.75 -6.37
N LEU A 116 3.77 1.70 -7.27
CA LEU A 116 3.55 1.47 -8.69
C LEU A 116 2.85 0.14 -8.96
N ARG A 117 3.26 -0.94 -8.26
CA ARG A 117 2.66 -2.27 -8.43
C ARG A 117 1.20 -2.30 -7.96
N GLY A 118 0.88 -1.66 -6.84
CA GLY A 118 -0.49 -1.50 -6.35
C GLY A 118 -1.35 -0.70 -7.34
N LEU A 119 -0.87 0.47 -7.76
CA LEU A 119 -1.56 1.33 -8.74
C LEU A 119 -1.79 0.61 -10.07
N ALA A 120 -0.79 -0.10 -10.59
CA ALA A 120 -0.91 -0.88 -11.82
C ALA A 120 -1.96 -2.00 -11.70
N ALA A 121 -2.00 -2.70 -10.56
CA ALA A 121 -3.02 -3.73 -10.30
C ALA A 121 -4.45 -3.16 -10.24
N ALA A 122 -4.60 -1.91 -9.78
CA ALA A 122 -5.85 -1.16 -9.83
C ALA A 122 -6.16 -0.54 -11.20
N GLY A 123 -5.36 -0.81 -12.24
CA GLY A 123 -5.58 -0.33 -13.61
C GLY A 123 -5.05 1.08 -13.91
N LYS A 124 -4.26 1.66 -13.02
CA LYS A 124 -3.57 2.94 -13.26
C LYS A 124 -2.36 2.74 -14.17
N ASN A 125 -2.15 3.65 -15.11
CA ASN A 125 -1.06 3.63 -16.07
C ASN A 125 -0.71 5.05 -16.54
N CYS A 126 0.31 5.19 -17.38
CA CYS A 126 0.80 6.49 -17.85
C CYS A 126 -0.25 7.32 -18.63
N ASN A 127 -1.30 6.69 -19.17
CA ASN A 127 -2.34 7.40 -19.90
C ASN A 127 -3.39 8.02 -18.97
N ASN A 128 -3.73 7.33 -17.87
CA ASN A 128 -4.84 7.70 -16.99
C ASN A 128 -4.45 8.18 -15.58
N SER A 129 -3.15 8.16 -15.23
CA SER A 129 -2.68 8.57 -13.90
C SER A 129 -1.51 9.54 -13.99
N LEU A 130 -1.70 10.75 -13.45
CA LEU A 130 -0.62 11.72 -13.28
C LEU A 130 0.43 11.20 -12.29
N THR A 131 -0.04 10.55 -11.21
CA THR A 131 0.80 9.92 -10.19
C THR A 131 1.81 8.97 -10.83
N VAL A 132 1.35 8.04 -11.67
CA VAL A 132 2.22 7.08 -12.39
C VAL A 132 3.22 7.77 -13.32
N ARG A 133 2.83 8.87 -13.98
CA ARG A 133 3.74 9.62 -14.87
C ARG A 133 4.90 10.26 -14.11
N LYS A 134 4.62 10.90 -12.98
CA LYS A 134 5.66 11.57 -12.15
C LYS A 134 6.75 10.61 -11.68
N VAL A 135 6.38 9.34 -11.43
CA VAL A 135 7.36 8.32 -11.00
C VAL A 135 8.47 8.11 -12.02
N SER A 136 8.15 8.25 -13.31
CA SER A 136 9.15 8.05 -14.36
C SER A 136 10.26 9.10 -14.27
N GLU A 137 9.93 10.34 -13.92
CA GLU A 137 10.91 11.41 -13.72
C GLU A 137 11.81 11.09 -12.52
N PHE A 138 11.24 10.65 -11.40
CA PHE A 138 12.00 10.20 -10.22
C PHE A 138 13.00 9.08 -10.56
N LEU A 139 12.52 7.97 -11.15
CA LEU A 139 13.35 6.80 -11.42
C LEU A 139 14.44 7.08 -12.46
N LEU A 140 14.11 7.83 -13.52
CA LEU A 140 15.10 8.18 -14.55
C LEU A 140 16.16 9.17 -14.03
N SER A 141 15.76 10.11 -13.15
CA SER A 141 16.70 11.06 -12.55
C SER A 141 17.66 10.44 -11.54
N THR A 142 17.29 9.28 -10.98
CA THR A 142 18.08 8.55 -9.97
C THR A 142 18.93 7.42 -10.56
N GLN A 143 18.78 7.12 -11.86
CA GLN A 143 19.57 6.09 -12.55
C GLN A 143 21.06 6.45 -12.59
N LEU A 144 21.91 5.50 -12.21
CA LEU A 144 23.37 5.65 -12.25
C LEU A 144 23.90 5.48 -13.67
N ALA A 145 25.11 5.99 -13.94
CA ALA A 145 25.77 5.83 -15.23
C ALA A 145 26.04 4.36 -15.61
N SER A 146 26.08 3.46 -14.63
CA SER A 146 26.18 2.01 -14.84
C SER A 146 24.86 1.37 -15.30
N GLY A 147 23.75 2.11 -15.30
CA GLY A 147 22.42 1.66 -15.71
C GLY A 147 21.54 1.10 -14.58
N GLY A 148 22.09 0.96 -13.37
CA GLY A 148 21.33 0.62 -12.16
C GLY A 148 20.57 1.79 -11.57
#